data_AF-A0AAV1SU43-F1
#
_entry.id   AF-A0AAV1SU43-F1
#
_cell.length_a   1.000
_cell.length_b   1.000
_cell.length_c   1.000
_cell.angle_alpha   90.00
_cell.angle_beta   90.00
_cell.angle_gamma   90.00
#
_symmetry.space_group_name_H-M   'P 1'
#
loop_
_entity.id
_entity.type
_entity.pdbx_description
1 polymer ?
#
loop_
_entity_poly.entity_id
_entity_poly.type
_entity_poly.pdbx_seq_one_letter_code
_entity_poly.pdbx_strand_id
1 'polypeptide(L)'
;MSSESVKEDCLAWAARDPSGVLSPYQFSRRALGNDDVSLKITHCGVCYADVLWSKNKHGDSRYPLVPGHEIVGIVKDVGANVYNFKVGDHVGVGTYVNSCRECEYCNDREEVSCERGSVLTFNGIDADGSITKGGYSGYIVVHERYCFQIPHDYPLASAAPLLCAGITVYNPMVRHKMNQPGKSLGVIGLGGLGHMAVKFGKAFGLKVTVLSTSISKKEEALTVLGADNFVITSDQEQMKALSKSLDFIIDTASGDHPFDPYMSLLKTAGVFVLVGFPSAVKLSPASLIF
;
A
#
# COMPACT_ATOMS: atom_id res chain seq x y z
N MET A 1 -7.60 44.30 -3.07
CA MET A 1 -7.38 43.75 -1.72
C MET A 1 -8.72 43.40 -1.12
N SER A 2 -9.14 42.16 -1.28
CA SER A 2 -10.14 41.52 -0.43
C SER A 2 -9.57 40.13 -0.15
N SER A 3 -9.04 39.96 1.06
CA SER A 3 -8.76 38.64 1.60
C SER A 3 -10.09 37.92 1.70
N GLU A 4 -10.48 37.18 0.66
CA GLU A 4 -11.46 36.12 0.82
C GLU A 4 -10.89 35.23 1.91
N SER A 5 -11.55 35.26 3.08
CA SER A 5 -11.25 34.34 4.16
C SER A 5 -11.37 32.95 3.55
N VAL A 6 -10.24 32.26 3.37
CA VAL A 6 -10.24 30.88 2.91
C VAL A 6 -11.07 30.11 3.92
N LYS A 7 -12.29 29.75 3.53
CA LYS A 7 -13.26 29.17 4.43
C LYS A 7 -12.80 27.73 4.63
N GLU A 8 -12.21 27.45 5.79
CA GLU A 8 -11.81 26.09 6.13
C GLU A 8 -13.06 25.21 6.13
N ASP A 9 -13.22 24.38 5.10
CA ASP A 9 -14.43 23.61 4.84
C ASP A 9 -14.20 22.10 4.90
N CYS A 10 -12.94 21.68 5.02
CA CYS A 10 -12.55 20.28 5.13
C CYS A 10 -12.37 19.89 6.59
N LEU A 11 -13.34 19.14 7.13
CA LEU A 11 -13.24 18.49 8.43
C LEU A 11 -12.37 17.23 8.34
N ALA A 12 -11.51 17.03 9.34
CA ALA A 12 -10.56 15.92 9.40
C ALA A 12 -10.18 15.54 10.83
N TRP A 13 -9.39 14.47 10.94
CA TRP A 13 -8.69 14.07 12.14
C TRP A 13 -7.18 14.17 11.93
N ALA A 14 -6.49 14.91 12.80
CA ALA A 14 -5.05 15.13 12.68
C ALA A 14 -4.30 14.81 13.97
N ALA A 15 -3.09 14.28 13.81
CA ALA A 15 -2.07 14.28 14.85
C ALA A 15 -1.38 15.65 14.89
N ARG A 16 -0.98 16.10 16.08
CA ARG A 16 -0.29 17.38 16.29
C ARG A 16 1.11 17.23 16.89
N ASP A 17 1.44 16.04 17.36
CA ASP A 17 2.70 15.72 18.01
C ASP A 17 3.01 14.20 17.94
N PRO A 18 4.21 13.75 18.33
CA PRO A 18 4.64 12.35 18.27
C PRO A 18 3.86 11.36 19.15
N SER A 19 2.91 11.78 19.98
CA SER A 19 1.97 10.85 20.63
C SER A 19 1.12 10.10 19.60
N GLY A 20 0.87 10.75 18.44
CA GLY A 20 0.01 10.24 17.38
C GLY A 20 -1.47 10.22 17.74
N VAL A 21 -1.88 10.90 18.81
CA VAL A 21 -3.30 11.04 19.15
C VAL A 21 -3.98 11.92 18.10
N LEU A 22 -5.02 11.38 17.47
CA LEU A 22 -5.81 12.11 16.49
C LEU A 22 -6.88 12.94 17.20
N SER A 23 -7.05 14.19 16.75
CA SER A 23 -8.10 15.09 17.22
C SER A 23 -8.75 15.80 16.02
N PRO A 24 -10.00 16.31 16.16
CA PRO A 24 -10.64 17.09 15.11
C PRO A 24 -9.76 18.26 14.63
N TYR A 25 -9.72 18.43 13.32
CA TYR A 25 -8.94 19.44 12.64
C TYR A 25 -9.71 19.94 11.42
N GLN A 26 -9.64 21.25 11.19
CA GLN A 26 -10.30 21.90 10.07
C GLN A 26 -9.21 22.58 9.22
N PHE A 27 -9.35 22.47 7.90
CA PHE A 27 -8.43 23.09 6.95
C PHE A 27 -9.14 23.32 5.62
N SER A 28 -8.42 23.90 4.67
CA SER A 28 -8.90 24.11 3.29
C SER A 28 -8.07 23.29 2.32
N ARG A 29 -8.71 22.73 1.29
CA ARG A 29 -7.97 22.18 0.14
C ARG A 29 -7.81 23.24 -0.94
N ARG A 30 -6.85 23.03 -1.83
CA ARG A 30 -6.70 23.83 -3.04
C ARG A 30 -7.97 23.75 -3.90
N ALA A 31 -8.18 24.75 -4.74
CA ALA A 31 -9.25 24.75 -5.72
C ALA A 31 -9.12 23.56 -6.70
N LEU A 32 -10.26 23.14 -7.25
CA LEU A 32 -10.32 22.16 -8.33
C LEU A 32 -9.66 22.75 -9.59
N GLY A 33 -8.56 22.17 -10.03
CA GLY A 33 -7.90 22.51 -11.29
C GLY A 33 -8.55 21.81 -12.48
N ASN A 34 -8.08 22.15 -13.67
CA ASN A 34 -8.68 21.65 -14.92
C ASN A 34 -8.53 20.13 -15.10
N ASP A 35 -7.47 19.53 -14.56
CA ASP A 35 -7.16 18.10 -14.69
C ASP A 35 -7.45 17.31 -13.39
N ASP A 36 -8.20 17.91 -12.47
CA ASP A 36 -8.45 17.36 -11.15
C ASP A 36 -9.83 16.71 -11.00
N VAL A 37 -9.90 15.78 -10.05
CA VAL A 37 -11.12 15.17 -9.54
C VAL A 37 -11.26 15.53 -8.07
N SER A 38 -12.43 16.03 -7.68
CA SER A 38 -12.81 16.14 -6.27
C SER A 38 -13.67 14.95 -5.87
N LEU A 39 -13.35 14.34 -4.73
CA LEU A 39 -14.05 13.19 -4.21
C LEU A 39 -14.59 13.49 -2.83
N LYS A 40 -15.87 13.19 -2.59
CA LYS A 40 -16.39 13.02 -1.23
C LYS A 40 -15.87 11.68 -0.71
N ILE A 41 -15.08 11.72 0.36
CA ILE A 41 -14.52 10.51 0.95
C ILE A 41 -15.63 9.77 1.69
N THR A 42 -15.76 8.48 1.41
CA THR A 42 -16.74 7.60 2.07
C THR A 42 -16.05 6.61 3.00
N HIS A 43 -14.86 6.14 2.60
CA HIS A 43 -14.06 5.19 3.34
C HIS A 43 -12.59 5.58 3.21
N CYS A 44 -11.83 5.37 4.28
CA CYS A 44 -10.37 5.36 4.23
C CYS A 44 -9.89 4.17 5.04
N GLY A 45 -9.06 3.32 4.46
CA GLY A 45 -8.42 2.24 5.18
C GLY A 45 -7.38 2.75 6.18
N VAL A 46 -6.96 1.86 7.09
CA VAL A 46 -5.98 2.12 8.14
C VAL A 46 -4.81 1.18 7.93
N CYS A 47 -3.64 1.74 7.64
CA CYS A 47 -2.41 1.00 7.42
C CYS A 47 -1.38 1.33 8.52
N TYR A 48 -0.40 0.44 8.71
CA TYR A 48 0.66 0.66 9.69
C TYR A 48 1.49 1.92 9.40
N ALA A 49 1.62 2.30 8.12
CA ALA A 49 2.21 3.57 7.71
C ALA A 49 1.54 4.78 8.39
N ASP A 50 0.20 4.79 8.50
CA ASP A 50 -0.51 5.89 9.17
C ASP A 50 -0.10 6.01 10.65
N VAL A 51 0.18 4.88 11.30
CA VAL A 51 0.66 4.82 12.69
C VAL A 51 2.11 5.33 12.79
N LEU A 52 2.99 4.89 11.88
CA LEU A 52 4.40 5.26 11.87
C LEU A 52 4.56 6.78 11.74
N TRP A 53 3.89 7.40 10.77
CA TRP A 53 3.94 8.85 10.60
C TRP A 53 3.15 9.61 11.65
N SER A 54 2.01 9.13 12.13
CA SER A 54 1.31 9.80 13.24
C SER A 54 2.19 9.89 14.50
N LYS A 55 2.99 8.84 14.77
CA LYS A 55 3.90 8.76 15.93
C LYS A 55 5.35 9.21 15.64
N ASN A 56 5.59 9.82 14.48
CA ASN A 56 6.91 10.29 14.04
C ASN A 56 8.03 9.24 14.17
N LYS A 57 7.76 7.98 13.83
CA LYS A 57 8.73 6.88 13.98
C LYS A 57 9.95 7.01 13.06
N HIS A 58 9.82 7.74 11.96
CA HIS A 58 10.91 8.04 11.04
C HIS A 58 11.58 9.41 11.29
N GLY A 59 11.04 10.24 12.20
CA GLY A 59 11.58 11.56 12.51
C GLY A 59 11.28 12.65 11.48
N ASP A 60 10.43 12.38 10.48
CA ASP A 60 10.13 13.26 9.35
C ASP A 60 8.66 13.71 9.24
N SER A 61 7.87 13.51 10.30
CA SER A 61 6.46 13.91 10.32
C SER A 61 6.26 15.42 10.37
N ARG A 62 5.37 15.92 9.52
CA ARG A 62 4.99 17.33 9.39
C ARG A 62 3.60 17.55 9.99
N TYR A 63 3.56 18.05 11.22
CA TYR A 63 2.31 18.36 11.93
C TYR A 63 1.75 19.74 11.54
N PRO A 64 0.42 19.96 11.54
CA PRO A 64 -0.65 18.97 11.74
C PRO A 64 -0.75 17.94 10.60
N LEU A 65 -0.69 16.67 10.97
CA LEU A 65 -0.63 15.52 10.05
C LEU A 65 -2.00 14.86 10.01
N VAL A 66 -2.62 14.83 8.82
CA VAL A 66 -3.87 14.11 8.55
C VAL A 66 -3.51 12.83 7.81
N PRO A 67 -3.57 11.64 8.45
CA PRO A 67 -3.21 10.37 7.81
C PRO A 67 -4.25 9.90 6.78
N GLY A 68 -4.00 8.73 6.20
CA GLY A 68 -4.91 8.02 5.31
C GLY A 68 -4.48 8.11 3.85
N HIS A 69 -4.20 6.95 3.26
CA HIS A 69 -3.73 6.79 1.87
C HIS A 69 -4.36 5.57 1.18
N GLU A 70 -5.47 5.10 1.72
CA GLU A 70 -6.31 4.01 1.23
C GLU A 70 -7.72 4.58 0.99
N ILE A 71 -7.83 5.61 0.16
CA ILE A 71 -8.99 6.49 0.10
C ILE A 71 -9.99 5.97 -0.93
N VAL A 72 -11.26 5.87 -0.55
CA VAL A 72 -12.35 5.56 -1.48
C VAL A 72 -13.49 6.56 -1.31
N GLY A 73 -13.97 7.07 -2.43
CA GLY A 73 -14.98 8.11 -2.46
C GLY A 73 -15.87 8.05 -3.69
N ILE A 74 -16.79 9.01 -3.71
CA ILE A 74 -17.68 9.27 -4.84
C ILE A 74 -17.24 10.60 -5.44
N VAL A 75 -17.05 10.63 -6.75
CA VAL A 75 -16.70 11.86 -7.47
C VAL A 75 -17.78 12.90 -7.25
N LYS A 76 -17.37 14.06 -6.74
CA LYS A 76 -18.22 15.21 -6.45
C LYS A 76 -18.18 16.22 -7.60
N ASP A 77 -16.97 16.55 -8.07
CA ASP A 77 -16.72 17.53 -9.11
C ASP A 77 -15.52 17.09 -9.96
N VAL A 78 -15.46 17.49 -11.23
CA VAL A 78 -14.34 17.22 -12.15
C VAL A 78 -13.91 18.47 -12.89
N GLY A 79 -12.61 18.59 -13.16
CA GLY A 79 -12.04 19.67 -13.94
C GLY A 79 -12.41 19.57 -15.43
N ALA A 80 -12.25 20.68 -16.15
CA ALA A 80 -12.69 20.81 -17.55
C ALA A 80 -11.99 19.84 -18.54
N ASN A 81 -10.80 19.34 -18.19
CA ASN A 81 -10.00 18.43 -19.01
C ASN A 81 -10.16 16.96 -18.59
N VAL A 82 -10.96 16.67 -17.55
CA VAL A 82 -11.14 15.30 -17.08
C VAL A 82 -12.23 14.61 -17.88
N TYR A 83 -11.86 13.54 -18.58
CA TYR A 83 -12.77 12.75 -19.42
C TYR A 83 -12.98 11.31 -18.93
N ASN A 84 -12.09 10.81 -18.07
CA ASN A 84 -12.12 9.42 -17.58
C ASN A 84 -13.05 9.22 -16.36
N PHE A 85 -13.50 10.32 -15.75
CA PHE A 85 -14.34 10.31 -14.56
C PHE A 85 -15.49 11.29 -14.71
N LYS A 86 -16.63 10.97 -14.09
CA LYS A 86 -17.79 11.86 -13.97
C LYS A 86 -18.34 11.84 -12.55
N VAL A 87 -19.11 12.87 -12.22
CA VAL A 87 -19.84 12.97 -10.94
C VAL A 87 -20.66 11.70 -10.70
N GLY A 88 -20.54 11.14 -9.50
CA GLY A 88 -21.19 9.88 -9.11
C GLY A 88 -20.34 8.62 -9.30
N ASP A 89 -19.21 8.68 -10.02
CA ASP A 89 -18.33 7.52 -10.15
C ASP A 89 -17.69 7.13 -8.80
N HIS A 90 -17.49 5.83 -8.61
CA HIS A 90 -16.73 5.29 -7.48
C HIS A 90 -15.24 5.32 -7.81
N VAL A 91 -14.44 6.00 -6.98
CA VAL A 91 -13.02 6.22 -7.26
C VAL A 91 -12.18 6.04 -6.00
N GLY A 92 -11.01 5.43 -6.18
CA GLY A 92 -9.97 5.27 -5.19
C GLY A 92 -8.79 6.23 -5.42
N VAL A 93 -8.12 6.61 -4.33
CA VAL A 93 -6.84 7.35 -4.35
C VAL A 93 -5.88 6.64 -3.39
N GLY A 94 -4.72 6.23 -3.93
CA GLY A 94 -3.74 5.43 -3.20
C GLY A 94 -2.68 6.26 -2.47
N THR A 95 -1.44 5.76 -2.45
CA THR A 95 -0.29 6.34 -1.72
C THR A 95 0.28 7.61 -2.32
N TYR A 96 0.03 7.88 -3.60
CA TYR A 96 0.62 9.00 -4.32
C TYR A 96 -0.48 9.86 -4.97
N VAL A 97 -0.29 11.18 -4.94
CA VAL A 97 -1.25 12.17 -5.47
C VAL A 97 -0.68 13.09 -6.54
N ASN A 98 0.64 13.07 -6.74
CA ASN A 98 1.31 13.90 -7.75
C ASN A 98 2.70 13.36 -8.12
N SER A 99 3.23 13.84 -9.24
CA SER A 99 4.59 13.62 -9.74
C SER A 99 4.92 14.69 -10.79
N CYS A 100 6.13 14.69 -11.39
CA CYS A 100 6.46 15.68 -12.41
C CYS A 100 5.69 15.51 -13.72
N ARG A 101 5.18 14.31 -14.00
CA ARG A 101 4.42 13.95 -15.22
C ARG A 101 5.16 14.11 -16.55
N GLU A 102 6.47 14.36 -16.53
CA GLU A 102 7.26 14.64 -17.76
C GLU A 102 8.56 13.83 -17.88
N CYS A 103 9.06 13.23 -16.79
CA CYS A 103 10.23 12.34 -16.86
C CYS A 103 9.89 10.98 -17.47
N GLU A 104 10.92 10.22 -17.86
CA GLU A 104 10.79 8.89 -18.47
C GLU A 104 9.84 7.98 -17.67
N TYR A 105 10.07 7.82 -16.36
CA TYR A 105 9.19 7.00 -15.51
C TYR A 105 7.74 7.48 -15.50
N CYS A 106 7.49 8.78 -15.50
CA CYS A 106 6.12 9.30 -15.53
C CYS A 106 5.44 9.11 -16.89
N ASN A 107 6.21 9.13 -17.98
CA ASN A 107 5.69 8.85 -19.32
C ASN A 107 5.37 7.35 -19.48
N ASP A 108 6.15 6.50 -18.80
CA ASP A 108 5.97 5.05 -18.75
C ASP A 108 4.93 4.58 -17.70
N ARG A 109 4.23 5.51 -17.04
CA ARG A 109 3.23 5.24 -15.98
C ARG A 109 3.80 4.52 -14.75
N GLU A 110 5.05 4.83 -14.43
CA GLU A 110 5.79 4.42 -13.24
C GLU A 110 6.01 5.64 -12.33
N GLU A 111 4.95 6.42 -12.06
CA GLU A 111 5.03 7.69 -11.32
C GLU A 111 5.64 7.54 -9.92
N VAL A 112 5.56 6.34 -9.33
CA VAL A 112 6.21 5.98 -8.05
C VAL A 112 7.74 6.10 -8.10
N SER A 113 8.31 6.03 -9.29
CA SER A 113 9.75 6.16 -9.59
C SER A 113 10.10 7.50 -10.24
N CYS A 114 9.21 8.49 -10.16
CA CYS A 114 9.44 9.84 -10.67
C CYS A 114 10.80 10.40 -10.24
N GLU A 115 11.59 10.88 -11.21
CA GLU A 115 12.96 11.41 -10.95
C GLU A 115 12.97 12.63 -10.03
N ARG A 116 11.90 13.43 -10.05
CA ARG A 116 11.73 14.58 -9.15
C ARG A 116 11.07 14.22 -7.83
N GLY A 117 10.85 12.94 -7.58
CA GLY A 117 10.09 12.42 -6.46
C GLY A 117 8.59 12.36 -6.74
N SER A 118 7.97 11.27 -6.28
CA SER A 118 6.52 11.15 -6.18
C SER A 118 6.01 11.88 -4.94
N VAL A 119 4.85 12.52 -5.03
CA VAL A 119 4.22 13.21 -3.90
C VAL A 119 3.28 12.24 -3.18
N LEU A 120 3.54 12.02 -1.89
CA LEU A 120 2.71 11.17 -1.03
C LEU A 120 1.35 11.82 -0.73
N THR A 121 0.32 10.99 -0.53
CA THR A 121 -1.06 11.43 -0.23
C THR A 121 -1.19 12.21 1.09
N PHE A 122 -0.27 11.97 2.02
CA PHE A 122 -0.13 12.76 3.24
C PHE A 122 1.36 12.86 3.63
N ASN A 123 1.69 13.86 4.45
CA ASN A 123 3.05 14.15 4.91
C ASN A 123 4.08 14.55 3.82
N GLY A 124 3.72 14.45 2.53
CA GLY A 124 4.51 14.92 1.40
C GLY A 124 4.37 16.43 1.18
N ILE A 125 5.32 17.01 0.44
CA ILE A 125 5.26 18.39 -0.05
C ILE A 125 4.81 18.34 -1.51
N ASP A 126 3.71 19.02 -1.82
CA ASP A 126 3.18 19.09 -3.19
C ASP A 126 3.89 20.18 -4.01
N ALA A 127 3.61 20.24 -5.32
CA ALA A 127 4.24 21.18 -6.26
C ALA A 127 3.99 22.66 -5.92
N ASP A 128 2.91 22.97 -5.19
CA ASP A 128 2.59 24.31 -4.69
C ASP A 128 3.27 24.64 -3.34
N GLY A 129 4.08 23.73 -2.81
CA GLY A 129 4.75 23.84 -1.52
C GLY A 129 3.88 23.49 -0.31
N SER A 130 2.60 23.14 -0.51
CA SER A 130 1.71 22.74 0.57
C SER A 130 2.05 21.34 1.10
N ILE A 131 1.70 21.10 2.37
CA ILE A 131 1.82 19.77 2.97
C ILE A 131 0.53 19.01 2.67
N THR A 132 0.66 17.89 1.97
CA THR A 132 -0.44 16.99 1.63
C THR A 132 -1.15 16.43 2.87
N LYS A 133 -2.48 16.29 2.76
CA LYS A 133 -3.37 15.83 3.85
C LYS A 133 -4.27 14.71 3.34
N GLY A 134 -4.22 13.59 4.05
CA GLY A 134 -4.77 12.32 3.61
C GLY A 134 -6.26 12.14 3.77
N GLY A 135 -6.68 10.87 3.72
CA GLY A 135 -8.05 10.42 3.67
C GLY A 135 -8.83 10.47 4.97
N TYR A 136 -8.21 10.78 6.11
CA TYR A 136 -8.94 10.98 7.36
C TYR A 136 -9.61 12.35 7.39
N SER A 137 -10.34 12.68 6.32
CA SER A 137 -10.94 13.97 6.02
C SER A 137 -12.22 13.79 5.19
N GLY A 138 -13.05 14.84 5.09
CA GLY A 138 -14.35 14.77 4.43
C GLY A 138 -14.31 14.70 2.90
N TYR A 139 -13.28 15.25 2.26
CA TYR A 139 -13.11 15.22 0.81
C TYR A 139 -11.62 15.29 0.43
N ILE A 140 -11.29 15.02 -0.82
CA ILE A 140 -9.95 15.22 -1.41
C ILE A 140 -10.07 15.80 -2.83
N VAL A 141 -9.05 16.53 -3.27
CA VAL A 141 -8.87 17.02 -4.65
C VAL A 141 -7.53 16.49 -5.14
N VAL A 142 -7.53 15.80 -6.26
CA VAL A 142 -6.35 15.10 -6.79
C VAL A 142 -6.40 15.09 -8.32
N HIS A 143 -5.24 15.11 -8.95
CA HIS A 143 -5.13 15.02 -10.40
C HIS A 143 -5.68 13.67 -10.91
N GLU A 144 -6.43 13.64 -12.02
CA GLU A 144 -7.16 12.43 -12.48
C GLU A 144 -6.24 11.21 -12.67
N ARG A 145 -4.98 11.43 -13.03
CA ARG A 145 -3.94 10.41 -13.18
C ARG A 145 -3.72 9.53 -11.94
N TYR A 146 -4.03 10.02 -10.73
CA TYR A 146 -3.89 9.28 -9.47
C TYR A 146 -5.24 8.79 -8.92
N CYS A 147 -6.29 8.89 -9.72
CA CYS A 147 -7.60 8.32 -9.45
C CYS A 147 -7.70 6.93 -10.08
N PHE A 148 -8.26 5.98 -9.34
CA PHE A 148 -8.49 4.62 -9.79
C PHE A 148 -9.99 4.34 -9.81
N GLN A 149 -10.54 3.99 -10.97
CA GLN A 149 -11.95 3.63 -11.06
C GLN A 149 -12.23 2.35 -10.27
N ILE A 150 -13.26 2.36 -9.45
CA ILE A 150 -13.74 1.20 -8.70
C ILE A 150 -15.03 0.72 -9.37
N PRO A 151 -15.19 -0.58 -9.67
CA PRO A 151 -16.45 -1.10 -10.22
C PRO A 151 -17.64 -0.75 -9.33
N HIS A 152 -18.77 -0.37 -9.92
CA HIS A 152 -19.95 0.09 -9.18
C HIS A 152 -20.53 -0.95 -8.23
N ASP A 153 -20.38 -2.24 -8.56
CA ASP A 153 -20.83 -3.39 -7.79
C ASP A 153 -19.80 -3.87 -6.76
N TYR A 154 -18.60 -3.27 -6.71
CA TYR A 154 -17.58 -3.65 -5.75
C TYR A 154 -17.77 -2.91 -4.41
N PRO A 155 -17.71 -3.61 -3.25
CA PRO A 155 -17.86 -2.98 -1.95
C PRO A 155 -16.74 -1.95 -1.68
N LEU A 156 -17.11 -0.67 -1.52
CA LEU A 156 -16.14 0.43 -1.35
C LEU A 156 -15.21 0.25 -0.15
N ALA A 157 -15.74 -0.22 0.98
CA ALA A 157 -14.92 -0.52 2.17
C ALA A 157 -13.84 -1.58 1.89
N SER A 158 -14.13 -2.57 1.02
CA SER A 158 -13.18 -3.60 0.63
C SER A 158 -12.17 -3.10 -0.41
N ALA A 159 -12.47 -2.04 -1.15
CA ALA A 159 -11.57 -1.49 -2.17
C ALA A 159 -10.44 -0.68 -1.53
N ALA A 160 -10.69 -0.01 -0.41
CA ALA A 160 -9.73 0.86 0.25
C ALA A 160 -8.38 0.17 0.53
N PRO A 161 -8.31 -1.00 1.20
CA PRO A 161 -7.03 -1.67 1.45
C PRO A 161 -6.29 -2.15 0.20
N LEU A 162 -6.98 -2.28 -0.95
CA LEU A 162 -6.34 -2.68 -2.20
C LEU A 162 -5.41 -1.60 -2.74
N LEU A 163 -5.69 -0.33 -2.41
CA LEU A 163 -4.95 0.84 -2.90
C LEU A 163 -3.57 1.00 -2.26
N CYS A 164 -3.28 0.25 -1.19
CA CYS A 164 -1.94 0.16 -0.60
C CYS A 164 -1.50 -1.29 -0.43
N ALA A 165 -2.06 -2.04 0.53
CA ALA A 165 -1.65 -3.43 0.78
C ALA A 165 -1.86 -4.34 -0.44
N GLY A 166 -2.97 -4.18 -1.16
CA GLY A 166 -3.27 -4.99 -2.34
C GLY A 166 -2.27 -4.77 -3.48
N ILE A 167 -2.10 -3.53 -3.93
CA ILE A 167 -1.18 -3.21 -5.04
C ILE A 167 0.28 -3.54 -4.69
N THR A 168 0.67 -3.37 -3.42
CA THR A 168 2.03 -3.65 -2.93
C THR A 168 2.42 -5.12 -3.15
N VAL A 169 1.49 -6.05 -2.93
CA VAL A 169 1.75 -7.49 -3.16
C VAL A 169 1.44 -7.92 -4.59
N TYR A 170 0.45 -7.30 -5.24
CA TYR A 170 0.02 -7.63 -6.60
C TYR A 170 1.09 -7.26 -7.64
N ASN A 171 1.64 -6.05 -7.59
CA ASN A 171 2.60 -5.55 -8.57
C ASN A 171 3.82 -6.48 -8.74
N PRO A 172 4.58 -6.85 -7.69
CA PRO A 172 5.71 -7.75 -7.85
C PRO A 172 5.29 -9.15 -8.32
N MET A 173 4.13 -9.67 -7.89
CA MET A 173 3.62 -10.95 -8.39
C MET A 173 3.39 -10.91 -9.91
N VAL A 174 2.78 -9.85 -10.43
CA VAL A 174 2.56 -9.71 -11.88
C VAL A 174 3.87 -9.50 -12.64
N ARG A 175 4.76 -8.62 -12.17
CA ARG A 175 6.07 -8.36 -12.81
C ARG A 175 6.91 -9.63 -12.95
N HIS A 176 6.86 -10.52 -11.95
CA HIS A 176 7.58 -11.79 -11.96
C HIS A 176 6.75 -12.98 -12.49
N LYS A 177 5.62 -12.72 -13.16
CA LYS A 177 4.77 -13.74 -13.80
C LYS A 177 4.29 -14.82 -12.82
N MET A 178 3.99 -14.43 -11.58
CA MET A 178 3.41 -15.30 -10.55
C MET A 178 1.89 -15.40 -10.63
N ASN A 179 1.27 -14.81 -11.64
CA ASN A 179 -0.15 -14.97 -11.94
C ASN A 179 -0.45 -16.21 -12.80
N GLN A 180 0.40 -17.25 -12.70
CA GLN A 180 0.29 -18.50 -13.47
C GLN A 180 -0.03 -19.67 -12.53
N PRO A 181 -1.10 -20.44 -12.79
CA PRO A 181 -1.47 -21.58 -11.94
C PRO A 181 -0.35 -22.61 -11.78
N GLY A 182 -0.30 -23.25 -10.62
CA GLY A 182 0.64 -24.34 -10.32
C GLY A 182 2.02 -23.90 -9.80
N LYS A 183 2.35 -22.60 -9.82
CA LYS A 183 3.55 -22.09 -9.13
C LYS A 183 3.35 -22.06 -7.61
N SER A 184 4.45 -22.00 -6.90
CA SER A 184 4.53 -22.05 -5.43
C SER A 184 4.94 -20.71 -4.84
N LEU A 185 4.14 -20.22 -3.89
CA LEU A 185 4.30 -18.93 -3.21
C LEU A 185 4.55 -19.16 -1.72
N GLY A 186 5.66 -18.62 -1.20
CA GLY A 186 5.87 -18.41 0.24
C GLY A 186 5.44 -17.01 0.65
N VAL A 187 4.71 -16.90 1.76
CA VAL A 187 4.33 -15.61 2.36
C VAL A 187 4.90 -15.54 3.77
N ILE A 188 5.87 -14.65 4.01
CA ILE A 188 6.46 -14.43 5.34
C ILE A 188 5.63 -13.38 6.08
N GLY A 189 5.07 -13.78 7.21
CA GLY A 189 4.17 -12.96 8.01
C GLY A 189 2.73 -12.92 7.46
N LEU A 190 1.75 -12.92 8.36
CA LEU A 190 0.32 -12.90 8.00
C LEU A 190 -0.36 -11.65 8.55
N GLY A 191 0.07 -10.47 8.11
CA GLY A 191 -0.51 -9.16 8.46
C GLY A 191 -1.41 -8.58 7.36
N GLY A 192 -1.47 -7.25 7.27
CA GLY A 192 -2.20 -6.54 6.21
C GLY A 192 -1.73 -6.91 4.80
N LEU A 193 -0.42 -6.91 4.54
CA LEU A 193 0.11 -7.32 3.25
C LEU A 193 0.05 -8.85 3.09
N GLY A 194 0.42 -9.61 4.13
CA GLY A 194 0.45 -11.07 4.10
C GLY A 194 -0.88 -11.70 3.72
N HIS A 195 -2.01 -11.26 4.32
CA HIS A 195 -3.32 -11.82 3.96
C HIS A 195 -3.73 -11.49 2.51
N MET A 196 -3.35 -10.30 2.00
CA MET A 196 -3.57 -9.93 0.60
C MET A 196 -2.71 -10.79 -0.34
N ALA A 197 -1.47 -11.09 0.02
CA ALA A 197 -0.60 -11.98 -0.75
C ALA A 197 -1.19 -13.40 -0.84
N VAL A 198 -1.74 -13.93 0.25
CA VAL A 198 -2.43 -15.22 0.24
C VAL A 198 -3.64 -15.16 -0.69
N LYS A 199 -4.51 -14.15 -0.56
CA LYS A 199 -5.70 -13.98 -1.40
C LYS A 199 -5.36 -13.92 -2.89
N PHE A 200 -4.41 -13.08 -3.30
CA PHE A 200 -4.00 -13.01 -4.70
C PHE A 200 -3.34 -14.30 -5.18
N GLY A 201 -2.48 -14.92 -4.36
CA GLY A 201 -1.86 -16.20 -4.68
C GLY A 201 -2.91 -17.29 -4.94
N LYS A 202 -3.93 -17.41 -4.08
CA LYS A 202 -5.02 -18.37 -4.28
C LYS A 202 -5.87 -18.02 -5.51
N ALA A 203 -6.19 -16.75 -5.73
CA ALA A 203 -6.93 -16.31 -6.92
C ALA A 203 -6.19 -16.62 -8.23
N PHE A 204 -4.85 -16.59 -8.23
CA PHE A 204 -4.01 -16.97 -9.37
C PHE A 204 -3.80 -18.49 -9.52
N GLY A 205 -4.35 -19.31 -8.63
CA GLY A 205 -4.17 -20.76 -8.66
C GLY A 205 -2.78 -21.22 -8.20
N LEU A 206 -2.12 -20.44 -7.33
CA LEU A 206 -0.85 -20.81 -6.72
C LEU A 206 -1.03 -21.79 -5.57
N LYS A 207 0.03 -22.56 -5.31
CA LYS A 207 0.22 -23.28 -4.06
C LYS A 207 0.85 -22.35 -3.04
N VAL A 208 0.08 -21.90 -2.06
CA VAL A 208 0.46 -20.88 -1.09
C VAL A 208 0.87 -21.51 0.24
N THR A 209 2.06 -21.18 0.71
CA THR A 209 2.60 -21.58 2.01
C THR A 209 2.82 -20.33 2.86
N VAL A 210 2.16 -20.26 4.02
CA VAL A 210 2.37 -19.20 5.00
C VAL A 210 3.51 -19.59 5.93
N LEU A 211 4.48 -18.69 6.09
CA LEU A 211 5.65 -18.83 6.95
C LEU A 211 5.48 -17.87 8.14
N SER A 212 5.37 -18.41 9.34
CA SER A 212 5.08 -17.65 10.56
C SER A 212 5.99 -18.05 11.71
N THR A 213 6.26 -17.11 12.62
CA THR A 213 7.02 -17.37 13.86
C THR A 213 6.17 -17.99 14.96
N SER A 214 4.84 -17.92 14.86
CA SER A 214 3.91 -18.47 15.84
C SER A 214 2.73 -19.19 15.20
N ILE A 215 2.13 -20.12 15.96
CA ILE A 215 1.01 -20.96 15.52
C ILE A 215 -0.33 -20.21 15.46
N SER A 216 -0.44 -19.05 16.09
CA SER A 216 -1.74 -18.39 16.36
C SER A 216 -2.55 -18.03 15.11
N LYS A 217 -1.89 -17.89 13.96
CA LYS A 217 -2.52 -17.56 12.67
C LYS A 217 -2.73 -18.76 11.75
N LYS A 218 -2.48 -19.98 12.22
CA LYS A 218 -2.60 -21.20 11.39
C LYS A 218 -4.04 -21.43 10.92
N GLU A 219 -5.02 -21.29 11.80
CA GLU A 219 -6.43 -21.50 11.47
C GLU A 219 -6.92 -20.44 10.46
N GLU A 220 -6.59 -19.17 10.69
CA GLU A 220 -6.89 -18.09 9.76
C GLU A 220 -6.26 -18.34 8.38
N ALA A 221 -4.98 -18.71 8.34
CA ALA A 221 -4.27 -18.99 7.10
C ALA A 221 -4.91 -20.12 6.28
N LEU A 222 -5.19 -21.27 6.92
CA LEU A 222 -5.64 -22.47 6.22
C LEU A 222 -7.14 -22.44 5.92
N THR A 223 -7.96 -22.05 6.90
CA THR A 223 -9.42 -22.17 6.81
C THR A 223 -10.08 -20.92 6.24
N VAL A 224 -9.63 -19.73 6.64
CA VAL A 224 -10.26 -18.46 6.23
C VAL A 224 -9.66 -17.95 4.92
N LEU A 225 -8.33 -17.97 4.80
CA LEU A 225 -7.63 -17.44 3.63
C LEU A 225 -7.34 -18.51 2.56
N GLY A 226 -7.46 -19.79 2.91
CA GLY A 226 -7.32 -20.91 1.98
C GLY A 226 -5.87 -21.21 1.57
N ALA A 227 -4.87 -20.86 2.38
CA ALA A 227 -3.49 -21.28 2.14
C ALA A 227 -3.39 -22.82 2.16
N ASP A 228 -2.51 -23.37 1.32
CA ASP A 228 -2.34 -24.82 1.20
C ASP A 228 -1.50 -25.39 2.35
N ASN A 229 -0.54 -24.61 2.86
CA ASN A 229 0.37 -25.00 3.92
C ASN A 229 0.60 -23.85 4.91
N PHE A 230 0.94 -24.21 6.15
CA PHE A 230 1.39 -23.29 7.18
C PHE A 230 2.60 -23.89 7.89
N VAL A 231 3.72 -23.15 7.91
CA VAL A 231 4.98 -23.59 8.50
C VAL A 231 5.42 -22.63 9.59
N ILE A 232 5.79 -23.21 10.73
CA ILE A 232 6.44 -22.47 11.82
C ILE A 232 7.93 -22.38 11.52
N THR A 233 8.45 -21.17 11.38
CA THR A 233 9.81 -20.94 10.88
C THR A 233 10.92 -21.31 11.85
N SER A 234 10.58 -21.52 13.14
CA SER A 234 11.50 -22.10 14.13
C SER A 234 11.58 -23.63 14.08
N ASP A 235 10.65 -24.31 13.37
CA ASP A 235 10.68 -25.75 13.16
C ASP A 235 11.62 -26.09 12.00
N GLN A 236 12.79 -26.63 12.33
CA GLN A 236 13.84 -26.95 11.37
C GLN A 236 13.46 -28.09 10.43
N GLU A 237 12.64 -29.05 10.87
CA GLU A 237 12.22 -30.16 10.02
C GLU A 237 11.25 -29.68 8.95
N GLN A 238 10.28 -28.84 9.32
CA GLN A 238 9.34 -28.24 8.37
C GLN A 238 10.05 -27.32 7.37
N MET A 239 10.97 -26.49 7.84
CA MET A 239 11.76 -25.61 6.96
C MET A 239 12.62 -26.43 5.99
N LYS A 240 13.28 -27.49 6.46
CA LYS A 240 14.08 -28.39 5.61
C LYS A 240 13.23 -29.10 4.56
N ALA A 241 12.01 -29.51 4.89
CA ALA A 241 11.08 -30.14 3.96
C ALA A 241 10.65 -29.21 2.80
N LEU A 242 10.76 -27.89 2.99
CA LEU A 242 10.47 -26.88 1.98
C LEU A 242 11.71 -26.42 1.19
N SER A 243 12.88 -27.01 1.40
CA SER A 243 14.09 -26.59 0.71
C SER A 243 13.92 -26.68 -0.81
N LYS A 244 14.28 -25.61 -1.52
CA LYS A 244 14.18 -25.49 -2.98
C LYS A 244 12.80 -25.84 -3.54
N SER A 245 11.73 -25.47 -2.83
CA SER A 245 10.35 -25.80 -3.20
C SER A 245 9.53 -24.62 -3.70
N LEU A 246 9.97 -23.38 -3.43
CA LEU A 246 9.20 -22.16 -3.70
C LEU A 246 9.71 -21.42 -4.94
N ASP A 247 8.80 -21.02 -5.84
CA ASP A 247 9.12 -20.19 -7.01
C ASP A 247 9.28 -18.71 -6.61
N PHE A 248 8.54 -18.29 -5.59
CA PHE A 248 8.48 -16.91 -5.15
C PHE A 248 8.24 -16.83 -3.64
N ILE A 249 8.93 -15.90 -2.98
CA ILE A 249 8.68 -15.53 -1.59
C ILE A 249 8.35 -14.05 -1.56
N ILE A 250 7.24 -13.70 -0.90
CA ILE A 250 6.94 -12.32 -0.52
C ILE A 250 7.06 -12.16 0.97
N ASP A 251 7.94 -11.25 1.37
CA ASP A 251 8.23 -10.96 2.76
C ASP A 251 7.50 -9.70 3.21
N THR A 252 6.54 -9.91 4.11
CA THR A 252 5.67 -8.87 4.64
C THR A 252 5.92 -8.59 6.12
N ALA A 253 6.96 -9.19 6.71
CA ALA A 253 7.30 -8.98 8.10
C ALA A 253 7.84 -7.55 8.31
N SER A 254 7.27 -6.84 9.29
CA SER A 254 7.67 -5.47 9.64
C SER A 254 8.85 -5.40 10.61
N GLY A 255 9.25 -6.53 11.20
CA GLY A 255 10.32 -6.60 12.18
C GLY A 255 11.57 -7.28 11.62
N ASP A 256 12.70 -7.05 12.27
CA ASP A 256 13.97 -7.69 11.92
C ASP A 256 13.88 -9.21 12.07
N HIS A 257 14.37 -9.92 11.07
CA HIS A 257 14.38 -11.38 11.05
C HIS A 257 15.51 -11.89 10.12
N PRO A 258 15.98 -13.14 10.31
CA PRO A 258 17.04 -13.71 9.47
C PRO A 258 16.51 -14.05 8.08
N PHE A 259 17.24 -13.66 7.04
CA PHE A 259 16.85 -13.91 5.64
C PHE A 259 17.36 -15.25 5.10
N ASP A 260 18.57 -15.67 5.52
CA ASP A 260 19.23 -16.87 5.01
C ASP A 260 18.37 -18.16 5.07
N PRO A 261 17.61 -18.44 6.15
CA PRO A 261 16.74 -19.62 6.19
C PRO A 261 15.69 -19.63 5.08
N TYR A 262 15.14 -18.46 4.72
CA TYR A 262 14.13 -18.33 3.68
C TYR A 262 14.71 -18.44 2.28
N MET A 263 15.94 -17.96 2.07
CA MET A 263 16.66 -18.12 0.79
C MET A 263 16.81 -19.60 0.41
N SER A 264 17.04 -20.47 1.40
CA SER A 264 17.15 -21.92 1.18
C SER A 264 15.87 -22.61 0.69
N LEU A 265 14.71 -21.95 0.81
CA LEU A 265 13.41 -22.46 0.39
C LEU A 265 13.13 -22.18 -1.10
N LEU A 266 13.82 -21.20 -1.69
CA LEU A 266 13.65 -20.85 -3.10
C LEU A 266 14.26 -21.92 -4.01
N LYS A 267 13.54 -22.23 -5.09
CA LYS A 267 14.11 -22.94 -6.24
C LYS A 267 15.23 -22.12 -6.85
N THR A 268 16.09 -22.76 -7.65
CA THR A 268 17.06 -22.04 -8.48
C THR A 268 16.32 -21.03 -9.37
N ALA A 269 16.82 -19.79 -9.40
CA ALA A 269 16.18 -18.64 -10.04
C ALA A 269 14.81 -18.24 -9.46
N GLY A 270 14.47 -18.70 -8.25
CA GLY A 270 13.33 -18.22 -7.49
C GLY A 270 13.53 -16.76 -7.07
N VAL A 271 12.42 -16.07 -6.79
CA VAL A 271 12.43 -14.64 -6.49
C VAL A 271 12.05 -14.38 -5.04
N PHE A 272 12.88 -13.63 -4.33
CA PHE A 272 12.56 -13.07 -3.02
C PHE A 272 12.15 -11.60 -3.18
N VAL A 273 10.95 -11.22 -2.73
CA VAL A 273 10.49 -9.83 -2.74
C VAL A 273 10.26 -9.37 -1.30
N LEU A 274 11.06 -8.40 -0.87
CA LEU A 274 10.89 -7.70 0.40
C LEU A 274 9.92 -6.52 0.20
N VAL A 275 8.75 -6.60 0.83
CA VAL A 275 7.79 -5.47 0.93
C VAL A 275 7.60 -4.99 2.37
N GLY A 276 8.15 -5.72 3.34
CA GLY A 276 8.34 -5.25 4.71
C GLY A 276 9.44 -4.20 4.84
N PHE A 277 9.50 -3.56 6.01
CA PHE A 277 10.48 -2.53 6.34
C PHE A 277 11.27 -2.90 7.61
N PRO A 278 12.16 -3.91 7.56
CA PRO A 278 13.08 -4.18 8.65
C PRO A 278 14.11 -3.05 8.79
N SER A 279 14.76 -2.96 9.94
CA SER A 279 15.82 -1.96 10.20
C SER A 279 17.10 -2.27 9.40
N ALA A 280 17.36 -3.55 9.12
CA ALA A 280 18.48 -4.00 8.33
C ALA A 280 18.17 -5.31 7.59
N VAL A 281 18.78 -5.47 6.41
CA VAL A 281 18.81 -6.73 5.66
C VAL A 281 20.22 -7.31 5.77
N LYS A 282 20.32 -8.54 6.28
CA LYS A 282 21.60 -9.27 6.42
C LYS A 282 21.48 -10.63 5.75
N LEU A 283 22.44 -10.93 4.89
CA LEU A 283 22.51 -12.15 4.09
C LEU A 283 23.95 -12.67 4.07
N SER A 284 24.11 -13.98 4.15
CA SER A 284 25.36 -14.65 3.80
C SER A 284 25.51 -14.66 2.27
N PRO A 285 26.67 -14.27 1.70
CA PRO A 285 26.91 -14.41 0.26
C PRO A 285 26.74 -15.85 -0.23
N ALA A 286 26.99 -16.86 0.62
CA ALA A 286 26.79 -18.26 0.28
C ALA A 286 25.32 -18.59 -0.05
N SER A 287 24.37 -17.88 0.56
CA SER A 287 22.92 -18.07 0.31
C SER A 287 22.47 -17.55 -1.05
N LEU A 288 23.33 -16.82 -1.78
CA LEU A 288 23.05 -16.26 -3.10
C LEU A 288 23.60 -17.11 -4.26
N ILE A 289 24.36 -18.16 -3.97
CA ILE A 289 25.10 -18.94 -4.97
C ILE A 289 24.24 -20.04 -5.64
N PHE A 290 22.98 -20.23 -5.22
CA PHE A 290 22.14 -21.39 -5.58
C PHE A 290 20.83 -21.07 -6.30
#